data_AF-A0A182YSW4-F1
#
_entry.id   AF-A0A182YSW4-F1
#
_cell.length_a   1.000
_cell.length_b   1.000
_cell.length_c   1.000
_cell.angle_alpha   90.00
_cell.angle_beta   90.00
_cell.angle_gamma   90.00
#
_symmetry.space_group_name_H-M   'P 1'
#
loop_
_entity.id
_entity.type
_entity.pdbx_description
1 polymer ?
#
loop_
_entity_poly.entity_id
_entity_poly.type
_entity_poly.pdbx_seq_one_letter_code
_entity_poly.pdbx_strand_id
1 'polypeptide(L)' 'MSGVREIPAEDSIKVVCRFRPLNDSEELAGSKFVVKFPSGPEENCLSIG' A
#
# COMPACT_ATOMS: atom_id res chain seq x y z
N MET A 1 -4.21 -38.86 20.24
CA MET A 1 -4.45 -37.40 20.14
C MET A 1 -3.42 -36.85 19.18
N SER A 2 -3.83 -36.64 17.93
CA SER A 2 -3.00 -36.09 16.86
C SER A 2 -2.66 -34.64 17.19
N GLY A 3 -1.38 -34.36 17.43
CA GLY A 3 -0.89 -33.00 17.61
C GLY A 3 -1.19 -32.17 16.37
N VAL A 4 -2.04 -31.16 16.53
CA VAL A 4 -2.19 -30.10 15.54
C VAL A 4 -0.84 -29.40 15.48
N ARG A 5 -0.02 -29.73 14.47
CA ARG A 5 1.14 -28.91 14.15
C ARG A 5 0.58 -27.55 13.73
N GLU A 6 0.82 -26.52 14.52
CA GLU A 6 0.69 -25.15 14.04
C GLU A 6 1.50 -25.05 12.75
N ILE A 7 0.80 -24.79 11.65
CA ILE A 7 1.46 -24.42 10.41
C ILE A 7 2.16 -23.12 10.75
N PRO A 8 3.50 -23.04 10.71
CA PRO A 8 4.18 -21.76 10.93
C PRO A 8 3.54 -20.76 9.98
N ALA A 9 2.92 -19.72 10.55
CA ALA A 9 2.22 -18.71 9.78
C ALA A 9 3.12 -18.29 8.62
N GLU A 10 2.61 -18.36 7.39
CA GLU A 10 3.41 -18.06 6.21
C GLU A 10 4.07 -16.68 6.39
N ASP A 11 5.38 -16.66 6.63
CA ASP A 11 6.16 -15.45 6.89
C ASP A 11 6.47 -14.75 5.57
N SER A 12 5.39 -14.28 4.93
CA SER A 12 5.47 -13.55 3.68
C SER A 12 6.04 -12.17 3.94
N ILE A 13 7.09 -11.82 3.19
CA ILE A 13 7.69 -10.49 3.18
C ILE A 13 6.59 -9.44 2.98
N LYS A 14 6.53 -8.46 3.88
CA LYS A 14 5.62 -7.32 3.77
C LYS A 14 6.28 -6.20 2.97
N VAL A 15 5.55 -5.64 2.01
CA VAL A 15 6.01 -4.54 1.15
C VAL A 15 5.04 -3.37 1.30
N VAL A 16 5.58 -2.16 1.41
CA VAL A 16 4.79 -0.92 1.51
C VAL A 16 5.12 -0.03 0.31
N CYS A 17 4.09 0.49 -0.35
CA CYS A 17 4.21 1.51 -1.38
C CYS A 17 3.84 2.88 -0.78
N ARG A 18 4.72 3.88 -0.90
CA ARG A 18 4.47 5.26 -0.46
C ARG A 18 4.54 6.21 -1.64
N PHE A 19 3.40 6.78 -2.02
CA PHE A 19 3.33 7.83 -3.02
C PHE A 19 3.46 9.19 -2.33
N ARG A 20 4.38 10.03 -2.81
CA ARG A 20 4.47 11.43 -2.37
C ARG A 20 3.48 12.30 -3.15
N PRO A 21 3.09 13.46 -2.61
CA PRO A 21 2.45 14.52 -3.40
C PRO A 21 3.36 14.97 -4.56
N LEU A 22 2.76 15.63 -5.54
CA LEU A 22 3.51 16.38 -6.54
C LEU A 22 4.33 17.47 -5.85
N ASN A 23 5.50 17.77 -6.39
CA ASN A 23 6.30 18.91 -5.95
C ASN A 23 5.97 20.16 -6.77
N ASP A 24 6.42 21.33 -6.30
CA ASP A 24 6.14 22.62 -6.93
C ASP A 24 6.53 22.67 -8.42
N SER A 25 7.63 22.02 -8.80
CA SER A 25 8.06 21.97 -10.21
C SER A 25 7.14 21.09 -11.05
N GLU A 26 6.65 19.99 -10.51
CA GLU A 26 5.72 19.09 -11.18
C GLU A 26 4.36 19.77 -11.37
N GLU A 27 3.89 20.50 -10.36
CA GLU A 27 2.67 21.31 -10.44
C GLU A 27 2.81 22.43 -11.48
N LEU A 28 3.93 23.17 -11.45
CA LEU A 28 4.20 24.26 -12.40
C LEU A 28 4.28 23.76 -13.85
N ALA A 29 4.80 22.55 -14.07
CA ALA A 29 4.85 21.91 -15.38
C ALA A 29 3.51 21.32 -15.84
N GLY A 30 2.47 21.35 -14.99
CA GLY A 30 1.15 20.77 -15.29
C GLY A 30 1.11 19.24 -15.21
N SER A 31 2.01 18.64 -14.42
CA SER A 31 2.03 17.19 -14.19
C SER A 31 0.76 16.73 -13.47
N LYS A 32 0.31 15.52 -13.76
CA LYS A 32 -0.89 14.95 -13.15
C LYS A 32 -0.51 13.89 -12.14
N PHE A 33 -1.19 13.89 -10.99
CA PHE A 33 -1.14 12.77 -10.06
C PHE A 33 -1.95 11.61 -10.67
N VAL A 34 -1.27 10.54 -11.10
CA VAL A 34 -1.87 9.44 -11.86
C VAL A 34 -2.25 8.23 -11.02
N VAL A 35 -1.86 8.19 -9.75
CA VAL A 35 -2.10 7.06 -8.86
C VAL A 35 -3.59 6.96 -8.56
N LYS A 36 -4.16 5.77 -8.77
CA LYS A 36 -5.54 5.45 -8.41
C LYS A 36 -5.50 4.45 -7.27
N PHE A 37 -6.18 4.78 -6.17
CA PHE A 37 -6.35 3.87 -5.05
C PHE A 37 -7.66 3.08 -5.25
N PRO A 38 -7.66 1.76 -5.04
CA PRO A 38 -8.87 0.96 -5.10
C PRO A 38 -9.90 1.48 -4.09
N SER A 39 -11.15 1.63 -4.52
CA SER A 39 -12.24 2.18 -3.71
C SER A 39 -12.98 1.13 -2.85
N GLY A 40 -12.36 -0.02 -2.60
CA GLY A 40 -12.94 -1.13 -1.84
C GLY A 40 -12.54 -1.12 -0.36
N PRO A 41 -13.16 -1.97 0.49
CA PRO A 41 -12.81 -2.17 1.90
C PRO A 41 -11.45 -2.86 2.09
N GLU A 42 -10.55 -2.77 1.11
CA GLU A 42 -9.22 -3.34 1.20
C GLU A 42 -8.39 -2.50 2.19
N GLU A 43 -8.13 -3.06 3.36
CA GLU A 43 -7.43 -2.42 4.49
C GLU A 43 -5.97 -2.03 4.19
N ASN A 44 -5.50 -2.22 2.95
CA ASN A 44 -4.12 -2.02 2.54
C ASN A 44 -3.83 -0.60 2.03
N CYS A 45 -4.83 0.27 1.88
CA CYS A 45 -4.66 1.66 1.45
C CYS A 45 -4.86 2.62 2.63
N LEU A 46 -3.78 2.94 3.35
CA LEU A 46 -3.79 3.95 4.41
C LEU A 46 -3.44 5.33 3.82
N SER A 47 -4.38 6.27 3.82
CA SER A 47 -4.06 7.70 3.63
C SER A 47 -3.48 8.24 4.93
N ILE A 48 -2.16 8.45 4.98
CA ILE A 48 -1.49 9.14 6.09
C ILE A 48 -1.32 10.61 5.66
N GLY A 49 -2.32 11.44 5.95
CA GLY A 49 -2.34 12.86 5.63
C GLY A 49 -3.75 13.39 5.40
#